data_AF-A0A7C8ZUB6-F1
#
_entry.id   AF-A0A7C8ZUB6-F1
#
_cell.length_a   1.000
_cell.length_b   1.000
_cell.length_c   1.000
_cell.angle_alpha   90.00
_cell.angle_beta   90.00
_cell.angle_gamma   90.00
#
_symmetry.space_group_name_H-M   'P 1'
#
loop_
_entity.id
_entity.type
_entity.pdbx_description
1 polymer ?
#
loop_
_entity_poly.entity_id
_entity_poly.type
_entity_poly.pdbx_seq_one_letter_code
_entity_poly.pdbx_strand_id
1 'polypeptide(L)'
;IVLLGLLFNSIASQASPCSINGFPLVRNISDLPLDNYGRPGLSHVTLAGSVLHGMKEIEVWLQNFAPGSCTPIHRHSCEEVFVVLRGNGTLYLAAQSHGKYPGTPQAYPIF
;
A
#
# COMPACT_ATOMS: atom_id res chain seq x y z
N ILE A 1 -1.51 43.79 30.46
CA ILE A 1 -0.58 42.95 29.67
C ILE A 1 -0.59 41.57 30.33
N VAL A 2 -1.42 40.65 29.84
CA VAL A 2 -1.45 39.26 30.33
C VAL A 2 -0.93 38.39 29.20
N LEU A 3 0.26 37.83 29.40
CA LEU A 3 0.98 37.03 28.43
C LEU A 3 0.37 35.61 28.43
N LEU A 4 -0.48 35.30 27.46
CA LEU A 4 -1.05 33.97 27.29
C LEU A 4 -0.03 33.11 26.52
N GLY A 5 0.75 32.30 27.25
CA GLY A 5 1.68 31.35 26.67
C GLY A 5 0.94 30.20 25.98
N LEU A 6 1.05 30.12 24.65
CA LEU A 6 0.60 28.98 23.85
C LEU A 6 1.56 27.81 24.09
N LEU A 7 1.14 26.84 24.91
CA LEU A 7 1.80 25.55 25.05
C LEU A 7 1.50 24.69 23.81
N PHE A 8 2.44 24.65 22.86
CA PHE A 8 2.43 23.66 21.79
C PHE A 8 2.80 22.30 22.39
N ASN A 9 1.79 21.47 22.68
CA ASN A 9 1.99 20.05 22.96
C ASN A 9 2.30 19.33 21.64
N SER A 10 3.58 19.17 21.32
CA SER A 10 4.03 18.24 20.30
C SER A 10 3.82 16.81 20.80
N ILE A 11 2.66 16.22 20.50
CA ILE A 11 2.44 14.78 20.64
C ILE A 11 3.30 14.11 19.57
N ALA A 12 4.56 13.80 19.91
CA ALA A 12 5.33 12.85 19.14
C ALA A 12 4.65 11.49 19.30
N SER A 13 3.91 11.07 18.28
CA SER A 13 3.44 9.69 18.18
C SER A 13 4.68 8.80 18.13
N GLN A 14 5.04 8.22 19.28
CA GLN A 14 6.11 7.24 19.33
C GLN A 14 5.62 6.01 18.58
N ALA A 15 6.29 5.67 17.48
CA ALA A 15 6.03 4.44 16.76
C ALA A 15 6.14 3.26 17.74
N SER A 16 5.21 2.31 17.64
CA SER A 16 5.27 1.12 18.47
C SER A 16 6.57 0.35 18.19
N PRO A 17 7.32 -0.13 19.21
CA PRO A 17 8.48 -0.95 18.98
C PRO A 17 8.04 -2.26 18.31
N CYS A 18 8.35 -2.39 17.03
CA CYS A 18 8.05 -3.61 16.27
C CYS A 18 9.06 -4.69 16.69
N SER A 19 8.65 -5.59 17.58
CA SER A 19 9.49 -6.73 17.97
C SER A 19 9.76 -7.59 16.73
N ILE A 20 11.02 -7.65 16.30
CA ILE A 20 11.45 -8.39 15.12
C ILE A 20 11.49 -9.91 15.35
N ASN A 21 10.68 -10.49 16.24
CA ASN A 21 10.64 -11.92 16.65
C ASN A 21 11.28 -12.93 15.66
N GLY A 22 12.62 -13.08 15.66
CA GLY A 22 13.36 -13.96 14.74
C GLY A 22 13.38 -13.55 13.25
N PHE A 23 12.78 -12.42 12.91
CA PHE A 23 12.67 -11.86 11.58
C PHE A 23 13.88 -10.96 11.22
N PRO A 24 14.57 -11.18 10.09
CA PRO A 24 15.78 -10.44 9.76
C PRO A 24 15.51 -8.97 9.46
N LEU A 25 16.30 -8.08 10.07
CA LEU A 25 16.21 -6.63 9.89
C LEU A 25 16.44 -6.21 8.42
N VAL A 26 17.41 -6.84 7.77
CA VAL A 26 17.74 -6.62 6.36
C VAL A 26 17.44 -7.88 5.58
N ARG A 27 16.78 -7.73 4.43
CA ARG A 27 16.46 -8.82 3.52
C ARG A 27 16.80 -8.44 2.10
N ASN A 28 17.23 -9.44 1.34
CA ASN A 28 17.36 -9.33 -0.09
C ASN A 28 15.99 -9.59 -0.75
N ILE A 29 15.44 -8.60 -1.44
CA ILE A 29 14.12 -8.70 -2.09
C ILE A 29 14.11 -9.78 -3.16
N SER A 30 15.22 -9.97 -3.86
CA SER A 30 15.36 -10.95 -4.94
C SER A 30 15.20 -12.41 -4.48
N ASP A 31 15.39 -12.67 -3.19
CA ASP A 31 15.30 -14.01 -2.60
C ASP A 31 13.91 -14.30 -2.03
N LEU A 32 13.00 -13.31 -2.03
CA LEU A 32 11.64 -13.47 -1.51
C LEU A 32 10.76 -14.23 -2.51
N PRO A 33 9.91 -15.16 -2.04
CA PRO A 33 9.03 -15.91 -2.93
C PRO A 33 8.00 -14.99 -3.59
N LEU A 34 7.83 -15.16 -4.89
CA LEU A 34 6.80 -14.51 -5.69
C LEU A 34 5.67 -15.50 -5.95
N ASP A 35 4.42 -15.00 -5.94
CA ASP A 35 3.24 -15.78 -6.30
C ASP A 35 2.27 -14.91 -7.10
N ASN A 36 1.40 -15.54 -7.88
CA ASN A 36 0.28 -14.91 -8.55
C ASN A 36 -1.06 -15.15 -7.83
N TYR A 37 -1.10 -16.05 -6.83
CA TYR A 37 -2.29 -16.44 -6.07
C TYR A 37 -3.50 -16.80 -6.96
N GLY A 38 -3.24 -17.45 -8.10
CA GLY A 38 -4.26 -17.85 -9.07
C GLY A 38 -4.75 -16.71 -9.97
N ARG A 39 -4.04 -15.57 -10.02
CA ARG A 39 -4.42 -14.39 -10.80
C ARG A 39 -3.51 -14.21 -12.03
N PRO A 40 -3.94 -14.62 -13.24
CA PRO A 40 -3.12 -14.52 -14.43
C PRO A 40 -2.60 -13.09 -14.67
N GLY A 41 -1.32 -12.97 -14.98
CA GLY A 41 -0.67 -11.69 -15.25
C GLY A 41 -0.23 -10.90 -14.01
N LEU A 42 -0.55 -11.35 -12.79
CA LEU A 42 0.01 -10.79 -11.56
C LEU A 42 1.29 -11.55 -11.15
N SER A 43 2.28 -10.82 -10.66
CA SER A 43 3.32 -11.34 -9.78
C SER A 43 3.36 -10.44 -8.54
N HIS A 44 3.29 -11.02 -7.35
CA HIS A 44 3.19 -10.30 -6.08
C HIS A 44 4.19 -10.85 -5.07
N VAL A 45 4.79 -9.93 -4.31
CA VAL A 45 5.46 -10.21 -3.05
C VAL A 45 5.10 -9.16 -2.00
N THR A 46 4.81 -9.61 -0.79
CA THR A 46 4.71 -8.72 0.38
C THR A 46 6.12 -8.46 0.90
N LEU A 47 6.62 -7.24 0.75
CA LEU A 47 7.95 -6.86 1.23
C LEU A 47 7.95 -6.68 2.74
N ALA A 48 6.99 -5.95 3.30
CA ALA A 48 6.82 -5.76 4.73
C ALA A 48 5.32 -5.77 5.03
N GLY A 49 4.84 -6.55 6.00
CA GLY A 49 3.40 -6.75 6.18
C GLY A 49 3.06 -7.33 7.54
N SER A 50 1.79 -7.26 7.91
CA SER A 50 1.36 -7.55 9.29
C SER A 50 1.53 -9.02 9.67
N VAL A 51 1.06 -9.92 8.80
CA VAL A 51 1.05 -11.37 9.07
C VAL A 51 2.46 -11.97 9.00
N LEU A 52 3.21 -11.63 7.94
CA LEU A 52 4.51 -12.25 7.67
C LEU A 52 5.66 -11.60 8.47
N HIS A 53 5.54 -10.30 8.79
CA HIS A 53 6.66 -9.49 9.27
C HIS A 53 6.34 -8.72 10.56
N GLY A 54 5.12 -8.82 11.09
CA GLY A 54 4.73 -8.19 12.34
C GLY A 54 4.39 -6.70 12.26
N MET A 55 4.37 -6.11 11.06
CA MET A 55 4.07 -4.69 10.86
C MET A 55 2.67 -4.33 11.39
N LYS A 56 2.52 -3.13 11.96
CA LYS A 56 1.24 -2.72 12.59
C LYS A 56 0.55 -1.55 11.90
N GLU A 57 1.31 -0.72 11.20
CA GLU A 57 0.85 0.58 10.72
C GLU A 57 0.94 0.69 9.20
N ILE A 58 1.94 0.05 8.59
CA ILE A 58 2.15 0.07 7.14
C ILE A 58 2.40 -1.34 6.61
N GLU A 59 1.96 -1.57 5.38
CA GLU A 59 2.25 -2.76 4.59
C GLU A 59 2.73 -2.33 3.21
N VAL A 60 3.75 -3.02 2.68
CA VAL A 60 4.44 -2.67 1.44
C VAL A 60 4.47 -3.89 0.55
N TRP A 61 3.99 -3.72 -0.68
CA TRP A 61 3.97 -4.74 -1.71
C TRP A 61 4.84 -4.34 -2.90
N LEU A 62 5.39 -5.34 -3.58
CA LEU A 62 5.93 -5.19 -4.92
C LEU A 62 5.10 -6.06 -5.86
N GLN A 63 4.55 -5.43 -6.90
CA GLN A 63 3.68 -6.09 -7.85
C GLN A 63 4.08 -5.76 -9.29
N ASN A 64 4.07 -6.79 -10.13
CA ASN A 64 4.21 -6.65 -11.57
C ASN A 64 2.93 -7.12 -12.25
N PHE A 65 2.49 -6.36 -13.25
CA PHE A 65 1.32 -6.65 -14.07
C PHE A 65 1.77 -6.88 -15.50
N ALA A 66 1.42 -8.03 -16.07
CA ALA A 66 1.65 -8.33 -17.48
C ALA A 66 0.80 -7.40 -18.36
N PRO A 67 1.22 -7.12 -19.61
CA PRO A 67 0.44 -6.31 -20.54
C PRO A 67 -1.01 -6.80 -20.66
N GLY A 68 -1.96 -5.86 -20.56
CA GLY A 68 -3.40 -6.14 -20.64
C GLY A 68 -4.03 -6.72 -19.36
N SER A 69 -3.24 -7.03 -18.33
CA SER A 69 -3.79 -7.38 -17.01
C SER A 69 -4.23 -6.13 -16.24
N CYS A 70 -5.16 -6.29 -15.32
CA CYS A 70 -5.70 -5.21 -14.48
C CYS A 70 -5.88 -5.72 -13.05
N THR A 71 -6.21 -4.87 -12.08
CA THR A 71 -6.76 -5.29 -10.77
C THR A 71 -8.28 -5.52 -10.88
N PRO A 72 -8.93 -6.25 -9.95
CA PRO A 72 -10.38 -6.22 -9.88
C PRO A 72 -10.80 -4.80 -9.48
N ILE A 73 -12.02 -4.39 -9.80
CA ILE A 73 -12.56 -3.14 -9.26
C ILE A 73 -12.78 -3.35 -7.75
N HIS A 74 -12.12 -2.54 -6.92
CA HIS A 74 -12.11 -2.74 -5.46
C HIS A 74 -12.03 -1.42 -4.69
N ARG A 75 -12.21 -1.52 -3.37
CA ARG A 75 -11.98 -0.46 -2.38
C ARG A 75 -11.50 -1.08 -1.08
N HIS A 76 -10.84 -0.28 -0.26
CA HIS A 76 -10.46 -0.63 1.11
C HIS A 76 -10.57 0.62 1.99
N SER A 77 -10.50 0.42 3.31
CA SER A 77 -10.60 1.48 4.31
C SER A 77 -9.21 1.80 4.87
N CYS A 78 -8.24 2.05 4.00
CA CYS A 78 -6.91 2.55 4.33
C CYS A 78 -6.40 3.49 3.24
N GLU A 79 -5.33 4.21 3.55
CA GLU A 79 -4.57 4.91 2.51
C GLU A 79 -3.75 3.89 1.72
N GLU A 80 -3.66 4.06 0.40
CA GLU A 80 -2.82 3.23 -0.49
C GLU A 80 -2.13 4.15 -1.50
N VAL A 81 -0.82 3.97 -1.63
CA VAL A 81 0.04 4.80 -2.49
C VAL A 81 0.78 3.89 -3.47
N PHE A 82 0.69 4.23 -4.74
CA PHE A 82 1.43 3.53 -5.80
C PHE A 82 2.64 4.36 -6.25
N VAL A 83 3.79 3.70 -6.33
CA VAL A 83 5.00 4.24 -6.96
C VAL A 83 5.34 3.37 -8.16
N VAL A 84 5.23 3.93 -9.37
CA VAL A 84 5.54 3.19 -10.59
C VAL A 84 7.05 3.14 -10.81
N LEU A 85 7.62 1.94 -10.71
CA LEU A 85 9.07 1.72 -10.87
C LEU A 85 9.47 1.41 -12.32
N ARG A 86 8.55 0.87 -13.12
CA ARG A 86 8.77 0.52 -14.54
C ARG A 86 7.45 0.37 -15.28
N GLY A 87 7.44 0.77 -16.55
CA GLY A 87 6.29 0.60 -17.43
C GLY A 87 5.27 1.73 -17.30
N ASN A 88 4.11 1.54 -17.88
CA ASN A 88 2.99 2.48 -17.86
C ASN A 88 1.67 1.73 -17.66
N GLY A 89 0.59 2.48 -17.43
CA GLY A 89 -0.74 1.90 -17.26
C GLY A 89 -1.83 2.96 -17.17
N THR A 90 -3.02 2.52 -16.76
CA THR A 90 -4.18 3.39 -16.58
C THR A 90 -4.79 3.14 -15.21
N LEU A 91 -4.87 4.19 -14.39
CA LEU A 91 -5.61 4.21 -13.14
C LEU A 91 -7.08 4.54 -13.42
N TYR A 92 -8.00 3.74 -12.86
CA TYR A 92 -9.44 3.94 -12.98
C TYR A 92 -10.02 4.34 -11.62
N LEU A 93 -10.57 5.56 -11.51
CA LEU A 93 -11.14 6.07 -10.25
C LEU A 93 -12.62 6.42 -10.42
N ALA A 94 -13.46 5.93 -9.52
CA ALA A 94 -14.86 6.34 -9.44
C ALA A 94 -15.05 7.39 -8.34
N ALA A 95 -15.83 8.44 -8.61
CA ALA A 95 -16.08 9.51 -7.65
C ALA A 95 -16.91 9.05 -6.43
N GLN A 96 -17.82 8.10 -6.62
CA GLN A 96 -18.68 7.57 -5.56
C GLN A 96 -18.23 6.15 -5.16
N SER A 97 -17.66 6.03 -3.96
CA SER A 97 -17.11 4.76 -3.45
C SER A 97 -18.02 4.06 -2.42
N HIS A 98 -19.08 4.73 -1.96
CA HIS A 98 -19.93 4.27 -0.84
C HIS A 98 -21.22 3.56 -1.30
N GLY A 99 -21.43 3.42 -2.62
CA GLY A 99 -22.55 2.69 -3.18
C GLY A 99 -22.41 1.17 -3.01
N LYS A 100 -23.52 0.44 -3.21
CA LYS A 100 -23.51 -1.04 -3.22
C LYS A 100 -22.65 -1.61 -4.36
N TYR A 101 -22.56 -0.88 -5.47
CA TYR A 101 -21.81 -1.25 -6.66
C TYR A 101 -20.78 -0.16 -6.99
N PRO A 102 -19.69 -0.48 -7.69
CA PRO A 102 -18.77 0.53 -8.20
C PRO A 102 -19.49 1.54 -9.11
N GLY A 103 -19.17 2.82 -8.95
CA GLY A 103 -19.59 3.84 -9.91
C GLY A 103 -18.86 3.71 -11.25
N THR A 104 -19.21 4.57 -12.21
CA THR A 104 -18.49 4.67 -13.49
C THR A 104 -17.10 5.25 -13.25
N PRO A 105 -16.01 4.52 -13.56
CA PRO A 105 -14.67 5.04 -13.33
C PRO A 105 -14.22 5.98 -14.45
N GLN A 106 -13.47 7.00 -14.07
CA GLN A 106 -12.68 7.83 -14.98
C GLN A 106 -11.27 7.26 -15.12
N ALA A 107 -10.74 7.29 -16.33
CA ALA A 107 -9.41 6.80 -16.67
C ALA A 107 -8.35 7.91 -16.55
N TYR A 108 -7.21 7.56 -15.95
CA TYR A 108 -6.05 8.44 -15.77
C TYR A 108 -4.80 7.68 -16.22
N PRO A 109 -4.12 8.09 -17.31
CA PRO A 109 -2.90 7.42 -17.73
C PRO A 109 -1.75 7.73 -16.77
N ILE A 110 -0.92 6.73 -16.50
CA ILE A 110 0.31 6.82 -15.70
C ILE A 110 1.47 6.41 -16.59
N PHE A 111 2.50 7.27 -16.70
CA PHE A 111 3.63 7.13 -17.62
C PHE A 111 4.95 6.96 -16.89
#